data_AF-W2TYU1-F1
#
_entry.id   AF-W2TYU1-F1
#
_cell.length_a   1.000
_cell.length_b   1.000
_cell.length_c   1.000
_cell.angle_alpha   90.00
_cell.angle_beta   90.00
_cell.angle_gamma   90.00
#
_symmetry.space_group_name_H-M   'P 1'
#
loop_
_entity.id
_entity.type
_entity.pdbx_description
1 polymer ?
#
loop_
_entity_poly.entity_id
_entity_poly.type
_entity_poly.pdbx_seq_one_letter_code
_entity_poly.pdbx_strand_id
1 'polypeptide(L)'
;SAQLFHQKCLSSDNEWSSNGGPINFVIKNIRRYGYFPLIDGNLWQEKDYNLTSLLAYFNRNKTILLSLVPKVTIDHLNSSNAIITFQPVRSIISHIYQSLKRNGNHVESDFIELLRKVVNQICMDTNSKCDNNTTYEELLRVYKFMNDLEKIAEPTQDYEQAWIRSYRRSNLSSLDSEMTSINWTTYLDLIVPSEMKQYIVPDLKVNAPSERYLRE
;
A
#
# COMPACT_ATOMS: atom_id res chain seq x y z
N SER A 1 -25.74 10.01 -4.93
CA SER A 1 -26.61 8.95 -4.38
C SER A 1 -26.04 7.59 -4.75
N ALA A 2 -26.41 6.53 -4.03
CA ALA A 2 -25.98 5.16 -4.34
C ALA A 2 -26.40 4.71 -5.77
N GLN A 3 -27.54 5.21 -6.25
CA GLN A 3 -28.03 4.93 -7.61
C GLN A 3 -27.11 5.49 -8.70
N LEU A 4 -26.61 6.72 -8.55
CA LEU A 4 -25.65 7.29 -9.50
C LEU A 4 -24.31 6.53 -9.49
N PHE A 5 -23.87 6.06 -8.31
CA PHE A 5 -22.67 5.24 -8.21
C PHE A 5 -22.87 3.89 -8.92
N HIS A 6 -23.99 3.21 -8.68
CA HIS A 6 -24.34 1.96 -9.34
C HIS A 6 -24.43 2.12 -10.87
N GLN A 7 -25.09 3.19 -11.35
CA GLN A 7 -25.15 3.50 -12.78
C GLN A 7 -23.76 3.72 -13.38
N LYS A 8 -22.87 4.43 -12.68
CA LYS A 8 -21.48 4.60 -13.11
C LYS A 8 -20.71 3.28 -13.19
N CYS A 9 -20.89 2.37 -12.22
CA CYS A 9 -20.28 1.04 -12.26
C CYS A 9 -20.79 0.21 -13.46
N LEU A 10 -22.07 0.29 -13.79
CA LEU A 10 -22.61 -0.43 -14.95
C LEU A 10 -22.14 0.18 -16.29
N SER A 11 -21.81 1.47 -16.31
CA SER A 11 -21.33 2.15 -17.52
C SER A 11 -19.81 2.27 -17.61
N SER A 12 -19.04 1.81 -16.61
CA SER A 12 -17.59 2.08 -16.50
C SER A 12 -16.78 1.44 -17.63
N ASP A 13 -17.23 0.31 -18.16
CA ASP A 13 -16.55 -0.37 -19.27
C ASP A 13 -16.46 0.54 -20.51
N ASN A 14 -17.53 1.32 -20.77
CA ASN A 14 -17.56 2.27 -21.87
C ASN A 14 -16.66 3.48 -21.60
N GLU A 15 -16.60 3.96 -20.36
CA GLU A 15 -15.76 5.09 -19.96
C GLU A 15 -14.26 4.74 -20.04
N TRP A 16 -13.90 3.51 -19.66
CA TRP A 16 -12.53 3.05 -19.61
C TRP A 16 -11.99 2.66 -20.99
N SER A 17 -12.85 2.26 -21.93
CA SER A 17 -12.47 1.97 -23.31
C SER A 17 -11.70 3.13 -23.96
N SER A 18 -12.10 4.38 -23.69
CA SER A 18 -11.46 5.59 -24.20
C SER A 18 -10.04 5.84 -23.64
N ASN A 19 -9.69 5.20 -22.52
CA ASN A 19 -8.39 5.29 -21.87
C ASN A 19 -7.50 4.06 -22.15
N GLY A 20 -7.89 3.20 -23.10
CA GLY A 20 -7.21 1.93 -23.36
C GLY A 20 -7.56 0.82 -22.36
N GLY A 21 -8.62 1.00 -21.56
CA GLY A 21 -9.04 0.06 -20.53
C GLY A 21 -8.58 0.43 -19.11
N PRO A 22 -9.15 -0.22 -18.08
CA PRO A 22 -8.87 0.08 -16.67
C PRO A 22 -7.40 0.00 -16.31
N ILE A 23 -6.74 -1.06 -16.79
CA ILE A 23 -5.35 -1.32 -16.41
C ILE A 23 -4.40 -0.31 -17.02
N ASN A 24 -4.65 0.12 -18.26
CA ASN A 24 -3.90 1.19 -18.91
C ASN A 24 -4.02 2.50 -18.13
N PHE A 25 -5.21 2.83 -17.63
CA PHE A 25 -5.42 3.98 -16.76
C PHE A 25 -4.58 3.87 -15.47
N VAL A 26 -4.58 2.71 -14.80
CA VAL A 26 -3.81 2.50 -13.57
C VAL A 26 -2.31 2.61 -13.84
N ILE A 27 -1.79 1.89 -14.83
CA ILE A 27 -0.36 1.91 -15.19
C ILE A 27 0.09 3.31 -15.62
N LYS A 28 -0.71 4.04 -16.40
CA LYS A 28 -0.42 5.44 -16.78
C LYS A 28 -0.26 6.34 -15.56
N ASN A 29 -1.06 6.12 -14.50
CA ASN A 29 -0.91 6.88 -13.27
C ASN A 29 0.33 6.45 -12.47
N ILE A 30 0.65 5.16 -12.39
CA ILE A 30 1.89 4.70 -11.74
C ILE A 30 3.12 5.29 -12.43
N ARG A 31 3.14 5.34 -13.77
CA ARG A 31 4.23 5.92 -14.57
C ARG A 31 4.53 7.38 -14.23
N ARG A 32 3.54 8.16 -13.78
CA ARG A 32 3.73 9.57 -13.35
C ARG A 32 4.58 9.70 -12.07
N TYR A 33 4.78 8.61 -11.34
CA TYR A 33 5.53 8.59 -10.07
C TYR A 33 6.82 7.76 -10.16
N GLY A 34 7.35 7.56 -11.37
CA GLY A 34 8.65 6.92 -11.57
C GLY A 34 8.59 5.51 -12.16
N TYR A 35 7.55 5.18 -12.95
CA TYR A 35 7.39 3.89 -13.64
C TYR A 35 7.23 2.68 -12.70
N PHE A 36 6.78 1.54 -13.23
CA PHE A 36 6.62 0.30 -12.48
C PHE A 36 7.69 -0.71 -12.92
N PRO A 37 8.66 -1.12 -12.08
CA PRO A 37 9.81 -1.91 -12.50
C PRO A 37 9.45 -3.18 -13.30
N LEU A 38 8.44 -3.92 -12.83
CA LEU A 38 7.97 -5.16 -13.46
C LEU A 38 7.39 -4.97 -14.87
N ILE A 39 6.89 -3.77 -15.19
CA ILE A 39 6.20 -3.49 -16.47
C ILE A 39 7.09 -2.65 -17.40
N ASP A 40 7.81 -1.69 -16.82
CA ASP A 40 8.52 -0.65 -17.56
C ASP A 40 10.05 -0.90 -17.62
N GLY A 41 10.57 -1.87 -16.85
CA GLY A 41 11.95 -2.32 -16.89
C GLY A 41 12.95 -1.16 -16.77
N ASN A 42 13.78 -0.98 -17.81
CA ASN A 42 14.84 0.03 -17.85
C ASN A 42 14.34 1.49 -17.82
N LEU A 43 13.05 1.74 -18.02
CA LEU A 43 12.48 3.08 -17.85
C LEU A 43 12.34 3.44 -16.36
N TRP A 44 12.28 2.45 -15.47
CA TRP A 44 12.31 2.69 -14.05
C TRP A 44 13.73 3.06 -13.60
N GLN A 45 13.84 4.16 -12.85
CA GLN A 45 15.08 4.60 -12.22
C GLN A 45 14.77 5.00 -10.78
N GLU A 46 15.56 4.51 -9.83
CA GLU A 46 15.35 4.74 -8.40
C GLU A 46 15.24 6.23 -8.04
N LYS A 47 16.07 7.07 -8.65
CA LYS A 47 16.05 8.54 -8.42
C LYS A 47 14.75 9.23 -8.84
N ASP A 48 14.01 8.64 -9.78
CA ASP A 48 12.78 9.22 -10.33
C ASP A 48 11.54 8.67 -9.60
N TYR A 49 11.73 7.69 -8.72
CA TYR A 49 10.68 7.04 -7.96
C TYR A 49 10.26 7.88 -6.75
N ASN A 50 8.99 8.27 -6.71
CA ASN A 50 8.43 9.05 -5.61
C ASN A 50 7.38 8.24 -4.84
N LEU A 51 7.84 7.38 -3.93
CA LEU A 51 6.99 6.53 -3.09
C LEU A 51 5.96 7.36 -2.31
N THR A 52 6.38 8.48 -1.72
CA THR A 52 5.52 9.36 -0.91
C THR A 52 4.29 9.82 -1.70
N SER A 53 4.51 10.34 -2.91
CA SER A 53 3.43 10.86 -3.74
C SER A 53 2.57 9.76 -4.34
N LEU A 54 3.18 8.62 -4.67
CA LEU A 54 2.47 7.43 -5.16
C LEU A 54 1.48 6.91 -4.10
N LEU A 55 1.93 6.77 -2.85
CA LEU A 55 1.06 6.34 -1.75
C LEU A 55 -0.05 7.37 -1.49
N ALA A 56 0.27 8.67 -1.50
CA ALA A 56 -0.72 9.72 -1.30
C ALA A 56 -1.81 9.68 -2.39
N TYR A 57 -1.42 9.47 -3.66
CA TYR A 57 -2.34 9.32 -4.77
C TYR A 57 -3.31 8.16 -4.56
N PHE A 58 -2.81 6.96 -4.26
CA PHE A 58 -3.68 5.80 -4.06
C PHE A 58 -4.54 5.92 -2.78
N ASN A 59 -4.08 6.59 -1.73
CA ASN A 59 -4.92 6.85 -0.55
C ASN A 59 -6.05 7.84 -0.86
N ARG A 60 -5.76 8.94 -1.55
CA ARG A 60 -6.80 9.90 -1.99
C ARG A 60 -7.87 9.23 -2.85
N ASN A 61 -7.47 8.29 -3.70
CA ASN A 61 -8.37 7.51 -4.55
C ASN A 61 -8.98 6.27 -3.88
N LYS A 62 -8.73 6.04 -2.57
CA LYS A 62 -9.28 4.94 -1.78
C LYS A 62 -8.95 3.54 -2.33
N THR A 63 -7.81 3.41 -2.99
CA THR A 63 -7.33 2.16 -3.62
C THR A 63 -6.04 1.63 -3.00
N ILE A 64 -5.48 2.34 -2.01
CA ILE A 64 -4.30 1.88 -1.27
C ILE A 64 -4.64 0.77 -0.28
N LEU A 65 -3.68 -0.13 -0.07
CA LEU A 65 -3.73 -1.08 1.03
C LEU A 65 -3.52 -0.32 2.34
N LEU A 66 -4.50 -0.41 3.25
CA LEU A 66 -4.43 0.23 4.58
C LEU A 66 -3.28 -0.30 5.45
N SER A 67 -2.64 -1.40 5.06
CA SER A 67 -1.42 -1.90 5.70
C SER A 67 -0.17 -1.07 5.39
N LEU A 68 -0.21 -0.22 4.37
CA LEU A 68 0.94 0.57 3.90
C LEU A 68 0.87 2.04 4.34
N VAL A 69 -0.24 2.46 4.94
CA VAL A 69 -0.51 3.87 5.25
C VAL A 69 -1.19 4.04 6.60
N PRO A 70 -0.99 5.20 7.27
CA PRO A 70 -1.69 5.47 8.51
C PRO A 70 -3.19 5.66 8.27
N LYS A 71 -3.97 5.37 9.32
CA LYS A 71 -5.41 5.58 9.38
C LYS A 71 -5.76 6.48 10.56
N VAL A 72 -6.89 7.18 10.45
CA VAL A 72 -7.46 7.90 11.59
C VAL A 72 -8.29 6.92 12.42
N THR A 73 -7.99 6.82 13.71
CA THR A 73 -8.71 5.96 14.65
C THR A 73 -9.12 6.74 15.89
N ILE A 74 -9.91 6.11 16.75
CA ILE A 74 -10.15 6.60 18.11
C ILE A 74 -8.82 6.57 18.88
N ASP A 75 -8.58 7.60 19.70
CA ASP A 75 -7.47 7.61 20.64
C ASP A 75 -7.85 6.77 21.87
N HIS A 76 -7.15 5.65 22.07
CA HIS A 76 -7.44 4.74 23.18
C HIS A 76 -7.09 5.31 24.56
N LEU A 77 -6.26 6.36 24.62
CA LEU A 77 -5.94 7.08 25.85
C LEU A 77 -6.93 8.21 26.14
N ASN A 78 -7.66 8.69 25.13
CA ASN A 78 -8.74 9.65 25.26
C ASN A 78 -9.76 9.45 24.14
N SER A 79 -10.80 8.66 24.41
CA SER A 79 -11.79 8.25 23.41
C SER A 79 -12.63 9.38 22.80
N SER A 80 -12.53 10.60 23.35
CA SER A 80 -13.17 11.78 22.76
C SER A 80 -12.39 12.36 21.57
N ASN A 81 -11.15 11.89 21.35
CA ASN A 81 -10.28 12.37 20.28
C ASN A 81 -10.07 11.32 19.19
N ALA A 82 -9.83 11.82 17.97
CA ALA A 82 -9.28 11.02 16.88
C ALA A 82 -7.77 11.24 16.81
N ILE A 83 -7.05 10.22 16.34
CA ILE A 83 -5.59 10.24 16.23
C ILE A 83 -5.13 9.47 14.98
N ILE A 84 -4.03 9.93 14.40
CA ILE A 84 -3.39 9.25 13.28
C ILE A 84 -2.60 8.05 13.83
N THR A 85 -2.92 6.88 13.33
CA THR A 85 -2.37 5.61 13.80
C THR A 85 -1.69 4.87 12.65
N PHE A 86 -0.41 4.62 12.81
CA PHE A 86 0.42 3.76 11.97
C PHE A 86 0.34 2.36 12.56
N GLN A 87 -0.56 1.54 12.00
CA GLN A 87 -0.78 0.19 12.51
C GLN A 87 -0.34 -0.83 11.45
N PRO A 88 0.43 -1.85 11.82
CA PRO A 88 0.60 -3.04 11.00
C PRO A 88 -0.78 -3.66 10.78
N VAL A 89 -1.33 -3.64 9.57
CA VAL A 89 -2.56 -4.37 9.32
C VAL A 89 -2.18 -5.65 8.60
N ARG A 90 -2.64 -6.81 9.10
CA ARG A 90 -2.60 -8.06 8.33
C ARG A 90 -3.23 -7.79 6.97
N SER A 91 -2.42 -7.81 5.93
CA SER A 91 -2.86 -7.41 4.60
C SER A 91 -3.90 -8.40 4.08
N ILE A 92 -4.72 -8.02 3.10
CA ILE A 92 -5.51 -9.00 2.34
C ILE A 92 -4.60 -10.06 1.68
N ILE A 93 -3.35 -9.66 1.40
CA ILE A 93 -2.26 -10.54 0.98
C ILE A 93 -2.00 -11.65 2.00
N SER A 94 -2.02 -11.35 3.31
CA SER A 94 -1.91 -12.35 4.39
C SER A 94 -2.97 -13.43 4.26
N HIS A 95 -4.20 -13.04 3.92
CA HIS A 95 -5.34 -13.94 3.85
C HIS A 95 -5.25 -14.84 2.62
N ILE A 96 -4.78 -14.28 1.50
CA ILE A 96 -4.49 -15.06 0.28
C ILE A 96 -3.37 -16.06 0.56
N TYR A 97 -2.28 -15.61 1.18
CA TYR A 97 -1.15 -16.46 1.57
C TYR A 97 -1.57 -17.57 2.53
N GLN A 98 -2.28 -17.26 3.61
CA GLN A 98 -2.75 -18.24 4.59
C GLN A 98 -3.75 -19.23 3.98
N SER A 99 -4.62 -18.77 3.08
CA SER A 99 -5.53 -19.64 2.33
C SER A 99 -4.77 -20.64 1.47
N LEU A 100 -3.75 -20.17 0.74
CA LEU A 100 -2.90 -21.05 -0.08
C LEU A 100 -2.08 -22.01 0.81
N LYS A 101 -1.54 -21.54 1.95
CA LYS A 101 -0.80 -22.35 2.93
C LYS A 101 -1.62 -23.48 3.55
N ARG A 102 -2.91 -23.26 3.78
CA ARG A 102 -3.82 -24.30 4.25
C ARG A 102 -4.06 -25.41 3.21
N ASN A 103 -3.83 -25.12 1.92
CA ASN A 103 -4.18 -26.01 0.81
C ASN A 103 -3.01 -26.87 0.27
N GLY A 104 -1.75 -26.67 0.71
CA GLY A 104 -0.65 -27.59 0.39
C GLY A 104 0.75 -26.98 0.25
N ASN A 105 1.72 -27.84 -0.10
CA ASN A 105 3.17 -27.56 -0.11
C ASN A 105 3.67 -26.64 -1.25
N HIS A 106 2.78 -26.06 -2.07
CA HIS A 106 3.12 -25.29 -3.28
C HIS A 106 2.70 -23.81 -3.23
N VAL A 107 2.44 -23.26 -2.03
CA VAL A 107 2.00 -21.86 -1.80
C VAL A 107 2.80 -20.84 -2.60
N GLU A 108 4.13 -20.94 -2.53
CA GLU A 108 5.04 -19.99 -3.17
C GLU A 108 4.90 -20.05 -4.68
N SER A 109 4.99 -21.25 -5.27
CA SER A 109 4.90 -21.43 -6.71
C SER A 109 3.53 -21.04 -7.26
N ASP A 110 2.45 -21.40 -6.56
CA ASP A 110 1.08 -21.10 -6.99
C ASP A 110 0.79 -19.60 -6.91
N PHE A 111 1.32 -18.93 -5.89
CA PHE A 111 1.17 -17.49 -5.72
C PHE A 111 1.98 -16.71 -6.77
N ILE A 112 3.24 -17.10 -6.99
CA ILE A 112 4.07 -16.50 -8.04
C ILE A 112 3.43 -16.72 -9.41
N GLU A 113 2.88 -17.90 -9.66
CA GLU A 113 2.19 -18.20 -10.91
C GLU A 113 0.95 -17.32 -11.13
N LEU A 114 0.17 -17.08 -10.08
CA LEU A 114 -0.96 -16.16 -10.12
C LEU A 114 -0.50 -14.74 -10.46
N LEU A 115 0.53 -14.23 -9.76
CA LEU A 115 1.06 -12.90 -10.04
C LEU A 115 1.64 -12.79 -11.45
N ARG A 116 2.30 -13.85 -11.94
CA ARG A 116 2.85 -13.91 -13.30
C ARG A 116 1.75 -13.78 -14.34
N LYS A 117 0.62 -14.46 -14.17
CA LYS A 117 -0.55 -14.33 -15.05
C LYS A 117 -1.09 -12.89 -15.06
N VAL A 118 -1.16 -12.25 -13.89
CA VAL A 118 -1.58 -10.84 -13.78
C VAL A 118 -0.59 -9.93 -14.51
N VAL A 119 0.71 -10.06 -14.25
CA VAL A 119 1.75 -9.26 -14.93
C VAL A 119 1.66 -9.44 -16.44
N ASN A 120 1.60 -10.68 -16.94
CA ASN A 120 1.50 -10.94 -18.37
C ASN A 120 0.28 -10.25 -19.01
N GLN A 121 -0.87 -10.29 -18.34
CA GLN A 121 -2.07 -9.60 -18.81
C GLN A 121 -1.86 -8.08 -18.85
N ILE A 122 -1.27 -7.50 -17.80
CA ILE A 122 -0.92 -6.07 -17.76
C ILE A 122 -0.01 -5.71 -18.94
N CYS A 123 1.01 -6.53 -19.22
CA CYS A 123 1.96 -6.29 -20.30
C CYS A 123 1.29 -6.33 -21.68
N MET A 124 0.39 -7.30 -21.90
CA MET A 124 -0.41 -7.38 -23.13
C MET A 124 -1.30 -6.15 -23.28
N ASP A 125 -2.06 -5.80 -22.24
CA ASP A 125 -3.04 -4.70 -22.30
C ASP A 125 -2.36 -3.34 -22.47
N THR A 126 -1.15 -3.18 -21.92
CA THR A 126 -0.38 -1.91 -21.98
C THR A 126 0.64 -1.85 -23.11
N ASN A 127 0.71 -2.90 -23.94
CA ASN A 127 1.71 -3.07 -24.99
C ASN A 127 3.16 -2.89 -24.47
N SER A 128 3.41 -3.36 -23.25
CA SER A 128 4.71 -3.27 -22.58
C SER A 128 5.53 -4.53 -22.86
N LYS A 129 6.85 -4.36 -23.02
CA LYS A 129 7.77 -5.47 -23.32
C LYS A 129 8.29 -6.09 -22.03
N CYS A 130 7.49 -6.96 -21.42
CA CYS A 130 7.89 -7.68 -20.22
C CYS A 130 8.71 -8.92 -20.60
N ASP A 131 9.87 -9.09 -19.99
CA ASP A 131 10.70 -10.29 -20.14
C ASP A 131 10.22 -11.36 -19.14
N ASN A 132 9.77 -12.50 -19.68
CA ASN A 132 9.24 -13.61 -18.89
C ASN A 132 10.27 -14.18 -17.90
N ASN A 133 11.57 -14.14 -18.23
CA ASN A 133 12.60 -14.71 -17.36
C ASN A 133 12.88 -13.81 -16.16
N THR A 134 13.03 -12.51 -16.37
CA THR A 134 13.21 -11.55 -15.26
C THR A 134 11.95 -11.40 -14.41
N THR A 135 10.77 -11.60 -15.01
CA THR A 135 9.48 -11.52 -14.30
C THR A 135 9.41 -12.49 -13.12
N TYR A 136 9.90 -13.73 -13.27
CA TYR A 136 9.85 -14.70 -12.17
C TYR A 136 10.71 -14.29 -10.97
N GLU A 137 11.95 -13.85 -11.23
CA GLU A 137 12.88 -13.44 -10.15
C GLU A 137 12.36 -12.22 -9.39
N GLU A 138 11.82 -11.23 -10.09
CA GLU A 138 11.22 -10.05 -9.45
C GLU A 138 9.94 -10.42 -8.66
N LEU A 139 9.11 -11.32 -9.18
CA LEU A 139 7.94 -11.80 -8.45
C LEU A 139 8.32 -12.62 -7.21
N LEU A 140 9.42 -13.38 -7.26
CA LEU A 140 9.97 -14.05 -6.09
C LEU A 140 10.43 -13.05 -5.02
N ARG A 141 11.03 -11.92 -5.42
CA ARG A 141 11.38 -10.83 -4.49
C ARG A 141 10.14 -10.19 -3.86
N VAL A 142 9.11 -9.93 -4.66
CA VAL A 142 7.81 -9.42 -4.18
C VAL A 142 7.20 -10.39 -3.16
N TYR A 143 7.20 -11.70 -3.48
CA TYR A 143 6.73 -12.73 -2.55
C TYR A 143 7.52 -12.74 -1.24
N LYS A 144 8.86 -12.68 -1.29
CA LYS A 144 9.71 -12.63 -0.08
C LYS A 144 9.41 -11.40 0.77
N PHE A 145 9.32 -10.23 0.13
CA PHE A 145 8.94 -8.99 0.80
C PHE A 145 7.59 -9.11 1.50
N MET A 146 6.58 -9.66 0.83
CA MET A 146 5.26 -9.88 1.42
C MET A 146 5.30 -10.86 2.59
N ASN A 147 6.07 -11.94 2.47
CA ASN A 147 6.26 -12.91 3.55
C ASN A 147 7.01 -12.31 4.75
N ASP A 148 7.95 -11.40 4.53
CA ASP A 148 8.63 -10.69 5.61
C ASP A 148 7.70 -9.68 6.29
N LEU A 149 6.92 -8.90 5.54
CA LEU A 149 5.86 -8.04 6.09
C LEU A 149 4.89 -8.81 7.00
N GLU A 150 4.53 -10.04 6.63
CA GLU A 150 3.66 -10.90 7.43
C GLU A 150 4.30 -11.35 8.76
N LYS A 151 5.61 -11.59 8.78
CA LYS A 151 6.32 -11.95 10.03
C LYS A 151 6.35 -10.77 10.99
N ILE A 152 6.44 -9.55 10.45
CA ILE A 152 6.45 -8.31 11.25
C ILE A 152 5.04 -8.00 11.79
N ALA A 153 3.97 -8.37 11.07
CA ALA A 153 2.59 -8.28 11.57
C ALA A 153 2.32 -9.36 12.65
N GLU A 154 2.64 -9.04 13.91
CA GLU A 154 2.65 -9.99 15.04
C GLU A 154 1.47 -10.98 15.07
N PRO A 155 1.73 -12.29 15.24
CA PRO A 155 0.74 -13.34 15.01
C PRO A 155 -0.04 -13.73 16.27
N THR A 156 -0.49 -12.79 17.09
CA THR A 156 -1.23 -13.16 18.30
C THR A 156 -2.74 -13.13 18.09
N GLN A 157 -3.42 -14.12 18.68
CA GLN A 157 -4.88 -14.22 18.73
C GLN A 157 -5.50 -13.01 19.47
N ASP A 158 -4.67 -12.27 20.20
CA ASP A 158 -4.95 -11.01 20.91
C ASP A 158 -4.25 -9.80 20.27
N TYR A 159 -3.96 -9.81 18.96
CA TYR A 159 -3.23 -8.75 18.26
C TYR A 159 -3.72 -7.34 18.60
N GLU A 160 -5.03 -7.12 18.65
CA GLU A 160 -5.60 -5.81 19.03
C GLU A 160 -5.25 -5.43 20.47
N GLN A 161 -5.28 -6.37 21.42
CA GLN A 161 -4.88 -6.08 22.79
C GLN A 161 -3.37 -5.89 22.94
N ALA A 162 -2.57 -6.70 22.26
CA ALA A 162 -1.11 -6.55 22.26
C ALA A 162 -0.71 -5.20 21.65
N TRP A 163 -1.38 -4.79 20.56
CA TRP A 163 -1.22 -3.49 19.92
C TRP A 163 -1.67 -2.33 20.81
N ILE A 164 -2.84 -2.42 21.44
CA ILE A 164 -3.30 -1.42 22.41
C ILE A 164 -2.33 -1.31 23.60
N ARG A 165 -1.69 -2.42 24.01
CA ARG A 165 -0.66 -2.40 25.08
C ARG A 165 0.69 -1.85 24.60
N SER A 166 1.01 -1.98 23.30
CA SER A 166 2.23 -1.44 22.70
C SER A 166 2.06 0.00 22.16
N TYR A 167 0.90 0.61 22.40
CA TYR A 167 0.55 1.97 21.99
C TYR A 167 1.60 2.97 22.49
N ARG A 168 2.28 3.63 21.55
CA ARG A 168 3.22 4.70 21.85
C ARG A 168 2.82 5.95 21.09
N ARG A 169 2.55 7.01 21.85
CA ARG A 169 2.44 8.35 21.28
C ARG A 169 3.84 8.82 20.91
N SER A 170 4.02 9.11 19.64
CA SER A 170 5.23 9.73 19.10
C SER A 170 4.88 11.07 18.45
N ASN A 171 5.90 11.87 18.19
CA ASN A 171 5.77 13.04 17.33
C ASN A 171 5.92 12.61 15.87
N LEU A 172 5.20 13.28 14.97
CA LEU A 172 5.34 13.06 13.53
C LEU A 172 6.80 13.22 13.06
N SER A 173 7.53 14.20 13.60
CA SER A 173 8.95 14.41 13.27
C SER A 173 9.84 13.23 13.65
N SER A 174 9.57 12.58 14.79
CA SER A 174 10.32 11.40 15.23
C SER A 174 10.08 10.24 14.27
N LEU A 175 8.83 10.05 13.84
CA LEU A 175 8.49 9.03 12.86
C LEU A 175 9.16 9.28 11.50
N ASP A 176 9.17 10.53 11.01
CA ASP A 176 9.87 10.93 9.79
C ASP A 176 11.37 10.63 9.85
N SER A 177 11.99 10.79 11.03
CA SER A 177 13.41 10.49 11.22
C SER A 177 13.72 9.00 11.28
N GLU A 178 12.77 8.18 11.75
CA GLU A 178 12.95 6.72 11.89
C GLU A 178 12.55 5.97 10.61
N MET A 179 11.55 6.44 9.88
CA MET A 179 11.00 5.80 8.67
C MET A 179 11.28 6.63 7.42
N THR A 180 12.55 6.74 7.03
CA THR A 180 12.99 7.70 5.99
C THR A 180 12.54 7.35 4.57
N SER A 181 12.05 6.14 4.31
CA SER A 181 11.57 5.71 2.99
C SER A 181 10.34 6.52 2.51
N ILE A 182 9.59 7.11 3.44
CA ILE A 182 8.41 7.93 3.17
C ILE A 182 8.54 9.22 3.97
N ASN A 183 8.34 10.35 3.31
CA ASN A 183 8.21 11.63 4.01
C ASN A 183 6.75 11.74 4.49
N TRP A 184 6.49 11.35 5.74
CA TRP A 184 5.15 11.27 6.31
C TRP A 184 4.51 12.63 6.50
N THR A 185 5.29 13.67 6.82
CA THR A 185 4.78 15.05 6.83
C THR A 185 4.23 15.44 5.46
N THR A 186 5.00 15.24 4.39
CA THR A 186 4.58 15.53 3.02
C THR A 186 3.41 14.65 2.61
N TYR A 187 3.46 13.36 2.94
CA TYR A 187 2.37 12.43 2.69
C TYR A 187 1.05 12.90 3.32
N LEU A 188 1.06 13.28 4.60
CA LEU A 188 -0.13 13.77 5.31
C LEU A 188 -0.65 15.05 4.67
N ASP A 189 0.23 16.02 4.39
CA ASP A 189 -0.14 17.25 3.67
C ASP A 189 -0.76 16.99 2.29
N LEU A 190 -0.31 15.94 1.61
CA LEU A 190 -0.84 15.49 0.33
C LEU A 190 -2.14 14.71 0.43
N ILE A 191 -2.62 14.24 1.59
CA ILE A 191 -3.87 13.48 1.67
C ILE A 191 -4.98 14.21 2.42
N VAL A 192 -4.64 15.13 3.32
CA VAL A 192 -5.63 15.86 4.12
C VAL A 192 -6.35 16.94 3.29
N PRO A 193 -7.59 17.31 3.67
CA PRO A 193 -8.25 18.49 3.16
C PRO A 193 -7.43 19.76 3.42
N SER A 194 -7.58 20.77 2.58
CA SER A 194 -6.79 22.02 2.66
C SER A 194 -6.91 22.71 4.03
N GLU A 195 -8.08 22.64 4.64
CA GLU A 195 -8.40 23.23 5.95
C GLU A 195 -7.67 22.54 7.10
N MET A 196 -7.26 21.28 6.90
CA MET A 196 -6.59 20.47 7.92
C MET A 196 -5.06 20.56 7.84
N LYS A 197 -4.50 21.13 6.76
CA LYS A 197 -3.05 21.21 6.55
C LYS A 197 -2.32 21.92 7.68
N GLN A 198 -2.92 22.96 8.26
CA GLN A 198 -2.35 23.72 9.38
C GLN A 198 -2.11 22.88 10.66
N TYR A 199 -2.77 21.72 10.78
CA TYR A 199 -2.61 20.82 11.92
C TYR A 199 -1.51 19.77 11.70
N ILE A 200 -0.96 19.67 10.48
CA ILE A 200 0.16 18.77 10.16
C ILE A 200 1.46 19.50 10.51
N VAL A 201 1.85 19.40 11.77
CA VAL A 201 3.05 20.04 12.33
C VAL A 201 4.02 18.98 12.88
N PRO A 202 5.32 19.27 13.01
CA PRO A 202 6.31 18.32 13.53
C PRO A 202 5.94 17.68 14.87
N ASP A 203 5.32 18.45 15.78
CA ASP A 203 4.89 18.01 17.10
C ASP A 203 3.52 17.30 17.13
N LEU A 204 2.90 17.09 15.97
CA LEU A 204 1.64 16.37 15.86
C LEU A 204 1.80 14.99 16.50
N LYS A 205 0.94 14.70 17.48
CA LYS A 205 0.93 13.40 18.15
C LYS A 205 0.31 12.35 17.23
N VAL A 206 1.07 11.29 16.99
CA VAL A 206 0.65 10.11 16.22
C VAL A 206 0.86 8.87 17.06
N ASN A 207 0.15 7.80 16.75
CA ASN A 207 0.46 6.49 17.28
C ASN A 207 1.32 5.74 16.30
N ALA A 208 2.50 5.38 16.75
CA ALA A 208 3.46 4.63 15.97
C ALA A 208 3.56 3.19 16.51
N PRO A 209 4.00 2.24 15.66
CA PRO A 209 4.48 0.94 16.10
C PRO A 209 5.64 1.06 17.06
N SER A 210 6.04 -0.07 17.67
CA SER A 210 7.27 -0.14 18.42
C SER A 210 8.47 0.21 17.52
N GLU A 211 9.53 0.81 18.08
CA GLU A 211 10.77 1.09 17.33
C GLU A 211 11.35 -0.15 16.64
N ARG A 212 11.13 -1.34 17.23
CA ARG A 212 11.51 -2.61 16.62
C ARG A 212 10.78 -2.83 15.29
N TYR A 213 9.48 -2.61 15.25
CA TYR A 213 8.68 -2.72 14.03
C TYR A 213 9.07 -1.66 12.99
N LEU A 214 9.51 -0.48 13.44
CA LEU A 214 9.93 0.60 12.54
C LEU A 214 11.29 0.37 11.87
N ARG A 215 12.12 -0.51 12.45
CA ARG A 215 13.50 -0.78 11.99
C ARG A 215 13.66 -2.11 11.23
N GLU A 216 12.76 -3.07 11.44
CA GLU A 216 12.72 -4.37 10.74
C GLU A 216 11.97 -4.27 9.41
#